data_AF-A0A973Y3F9-F1
#
_entry.id   AF-A0A973Y3F9-F1
#
_cell.length_a   1.000
_cell.length_b   1.000
_cell.length_c   1.000
_cell.angle_alpha   90.00
_cell.angle_beta   90.00
_cell.angle_gamma   90.00
#
_symmetry.space_group_name_H-M   'P 1'
#
loop_
_entity.id
_entity.type
_entity.pdbx_description
1 polymer ?
#
loop_
_entity_poly.entity_id
_entity_poly.type
_entity_poly.pdbx_seq_one_letter_code
_entity_poly.pdbx_strand_id
1 'polypeptide(L)'
;KGVDWRVAIPFDGSFAQYYALAVNKNAPHPAAARLWQEYLFSATGQNLRLKGYARAVLMETMREDGTLDEDAAAKLPTVEGEPQFPTDAQLEKARVTVDRGWAKAVGG
;
A
#
# COMPACT_ATOMS: atom_id res chain seq x y z
N LYS A 1 1.92 29.38 -8.80
CA LYS A 1 0.50 29.65 -9.10
C LYS A 1 0.14 28.80 -10.32
N GLY A 2 -0.68 27.77 -10.27
CA GLY A 2 -1.33 27.04 -9.18
C GLY A 2 -2.12 25.96 -9.91
N VAL A 3 -1.56 24.75 -10.00
CA VAL A 3 -2.21 23.63 -10.70
C VAL A 3 -3.23 23.04 -9.75
N ASP A 4 -4.50 23.05 -10.13
CA ASP A 4 -5.56 22.36 -9.40
C ASP A 4 -5.53 20.88 -9.78
N TRP A 5 -4.90 20.08 -8.92
CA TRP A 5 -4.86 18.64 -9.07
C TRP A 5 -6.17 18.02 -8.64
N ARG A 6 -6.69 17.10 -9.46
CA ARG A 6 -7.79 16.20 -9.10
C ARG A 6 -7.27 14.78 -9.02
N VAL A 7 -7.76 14.03 -8.03
CA VAL A 7 -7.48 12.61 -7.86
C VAL A 7 -8.77 11.86 -8.13
N ALA A 8 -8.70 10.81 -8.95
CA ALA A 8 -9.83 9.93 -9.27
C ALA A 8 -9.32 8.49 -9.39
N ILE A 9 -10.21 7.53 -9.12
CA ILE A 9 -9.95 6.10 -9.32
C ILE A 9 -10.67 5.67 -10.61
N PRO A 10 -9.95 5.16 -11.62
CA PRO A 10 -10.59 4.57 -12.79
C PRO A 10 -11.20 3.21 -12.43
N PHE A 11 -12.51 3.06 -12.64
CA PHE A 11 -13.26 1.85 -12.26
C PHE A 11 -13.31 0.78 -13.36
N ASP A 12 -12.91 1.12 -14.58
CA ASP A 12 -12.77 0.20 -15.72
C ASP A 12 -11.47 -0.62 -15.68
N GLY A 13 -10.56 -0.28 -14.76
CA GLY A 13 -9.31 -1.02 -14.55
C GLY A 13 -8.52 -0.48 -13.36
N SER A 14 -8.76 -1.04 -12.17
CA SER A 14 -7.95 -0.77 -10.98
C SER A 14 -7.32 -2.04 -10.44
N PHE A 15 -6.21 -1.90 -9.73
CA PHE A 15 -5.43 -3.02 -9.20
C PHE A 15 -5.04 -2.73 -7.76
N ALA A 16 -5.26 -3.69 -6.88
CA ALA A 16 -4.86 -3.61 -5.49
C ALA A 16 -3.51 -4.31 -5.30
N GLN A 17 -2.64 -3.69 -4.51
CA GLN A 17 -1.37 -4.27 -4.10
C GLN A 17 -1.01 -3.72 -2.71
N TYR A 18 -0.31 -4.53 -1.92
CA TYR A 18 0.24 -4.11 -0.64
C TYR A 18 1.75 -3.93 -0.73
N TYR A 19 2.28 -3.08 0.16
CA TYR A 19 3.71 -3.00 0.40
C TYR A 19 4.07 -3.96 1.54
N ALA A 20 4.97 -4.90 1.24
CA ALA A 20 5.55 -5.77 2.25
C ALA A 20 6.75 -5.08 2.93
N LEU A 21 6.84 -5.22 4.26
CA LEU A 21 7.99 -4.82 5.05
C LEU A 21 8.89 -6.02 5.29
N ALA A 22 10.20 -5.86 5.07
CA ALA A 22 11.19 -6.90 5.29
C ALA A 22 12.36 -6.36 6.14
N VAL A 23 12.92 -7.21 6.99
CA VAL A 23 14.18 -6.93 7.69
C VAL A 23 15.33 -7.54 6.89
N ASN A 24 16.33 -6.72 6.55
CA ASN A 24 17.52 -7.22 5.89
C ASN A 24 18.27 -8.20 6.82
N LYS A 25 18.58 -9.41 6.33
CA LYS A 25 19.36 -10.42 7.05
C LYS A 25 20.70 -9.90 7.56
N ASN A 26 21.30 -8.96 6.82
CA ASN A 26 22.60 -8.35 7.11
C ASN A 26 22.47 -6.93 7.66
N ALA A 27 21.32 -6.54 8.22
CA ALA A 27 21.16 -5.21 8.78
C ALA A 27 22.20 -4.94 9.87
N PRO A 28 22.89 -3.78 9.87
CA PRO A 28 23.86 -3.43 10.93
C PRO A 28 23.17 -3.25 12.29
N HIS A 29 21.87 -2.97 12.30
CA HIS A 29 21.04 -2.80 13.50
C HIS A 29 19.74 -3.63 13.40
N PRO A 30 19.81 -4.97 13.49
CA PRO A 30 18.66 -5.85 13.23
C PRO A 30 17.59 -5.78 14.33
N ALA A 31 17.96 -5.41 15.56
CA ALA A 31 17.00 -5.16 16.64
C ALA A 31 16.20 -3.87 16.41
N ALA A 32 16.87 -2.78 16.00
CA ALA A 32 16.21 -1.52 15.67
C ALA A 32 15.28 -1.67 14.45
N ALA A 33 15.71 -2.41 13.42
CA ALA A 33 14.88 -2.69 12.25
C ALA A 33 13.60 -3.46 12.62
N ARG A 34 13.69 -4.44 13.53
CA ARG A 34 12.52 -5.17 14.05
C ARG A 34 11.62 -4.26 14.88
N LEU A 35 12.18 -3.49 15.81
CA LEU A 35 11.43 -2.53 16.63
C LEU A 35 10.67 -1.51 15.76
N TRP A 36 11.28 -1.07 14.65
CA TRP A 36 10.61 -0.19 13.70
C TRP A 36 9.42 -0.86 13.03
N GLN A 37 9.53 -2.14 12.64
CA GLN A 37 8.38 -2.88 12.12
C GLN A 37 7.28 -3.00 13.17
N GLU A 38 7.60 -3.36 14.41
CA GLU A 38 6.62 -3.39 15.51
C GLU A 38 5.89 -2.05 15.66
N TYR A 39 6.61 -0.93 15.62
CA TYR A 39 6.00 0.39 15.66
C TYR A 39 5.07 0.64 14.48
N LEU A 40 5.51 0.33 13.25
CA LEU A 40 4.70 0.50 12.04
C LEU A 40 3.43 -0.37 12.03
N PHE A 41 3.45 -1.51 12.74
CA PHE A 41 2.29 -2.39 12.92
C PHE A 41 1.54 -2.16 14.23
N SER A 42 1.85 -1.10 14.99
CA SER A 42 1.01 -0.63 16.11
C SER A 42 -0.16 0.23 15.61
N ALA A 43 -1.18 0.43 16.44
CA ALA A 43 -2.27 1.38 16.16
C ALA A 43 -1.75 2.79 15.84
N THR A 44 -0.68 3.23 16.51
CA THR A 44 -0.06 4.54 16.23
C THR A 44 0.54 4.57 14.82
N GLY A 45 1.35 3.57 14.45
CA GLY A 45 1.97 3.49 13.13
C GLY A 45 0.96 3.37 11.99
N GLN A 46 -0.13 2.64 12.22
CA GLN A 46 -1.21 2.47 11.24
C GLN A 46 -2.05 3.76 11.09
N ASN A 47 -2.38 4.45 12.17
CA ASN A 47 -3.07 5.74 12.09
C ASN A 47 -2.22 6.82 11.39
N LEU A 48 -0.89 6.76 11.51
CA LEU A 48 -0.01 7.62 10.71
C LEU A 48 -0.12 7.35 9.21
N ARG A 49 -0.36 6.10 8.78
CA ARG A 49 -0.60 5.77 7.36
C ARG A 49 -1.93 6.36 6.86
N LEU A 50 -2.98 6.33 7.68
CA LEU A 50 -4.28 6.93 7.34
C LEU A 50 -4.16 8.43 7.08
N LYS A 51 -3.34 9.15 7.87
CA LYS A 51 -3.04 10.57 7.63
C LYS A 51 -2.36 10.82 6.28
N GLY A 52 -1.64 9.83 5.77
CA GLY A 52 -1.05 9.83 4.42
C GLY A 52 -1.98 9.27 3.34
N TYR A 53 -3.28 9.09 3.62
CA TYR A 53 -4.29 8.52 2.72
C TYR A 53 -4.03 7.06 2.29
N ALA A 54 -3.18 6.32 3.03
CA ALA A 54 -2.99 4.90 2.81
C ALA A 54 -3.99 4.09 3.65
N ARG A 55 -4.62 3.08 3.05
CA ARG A 55 -5.48 2.14 3.79
C ARG A 55 -4.60 1.22 4.65
N ALA A 56 -4.73 1.35 5.98
CA ALA A 56 -3.98 0.56 6.94
C ALA A 56 -4.42 -0.93 6.94
N VAL A 57 -3.48 -1.86 7.01
CA VAL A 57 -3.78 -3.30 6.98
C VAL A 57 -4.48 -3.79 8.26
N LEU A 58 -4.31 -3.09 9.38
CA LEU A 58 -4.94 -3.43 10.66
C LEU A 58 -6.22 -2.62 10.93
N MET A 59 -6.76 -1.95 9.91
CA MET A 59 -7.87 -0.99 10.09
C MET A 59 -9.10 -1.61 10.76
N GLU A 60 -9.48 -2.83 10.35
CA GLU A 60 -10.63 -3.54 10.93
C GLU A 60 -10.40 -3.88 12.41
N THR A 61 -9.24 -4.43 12.75
CA THR A 61 -8.85 -4.73 14.14
C THR A 61 -8.81 -3.45 14.99
N MET A 62 -8.23 -2.37 14.46
CA MET A 62 -8.18 -1.10 15.18
C MET A 62 -9.56 -0.50 15.42
N ARG A 63 -10.52 -0.72 14.51
CA ARG A 63 -11.92 -0.29 14.69
C ARG A 63 -12.59 -1.10 15.79
N GLU A 64 -12.40 -2.42 15.81
CA GLU A 64 -12.90 -3.30 16.87
C GLU A 64 -12.31 -2.93 18.25
N ASP A 65 -11.02 -2.59 18.28
CA ASP A 65 -10.30 -2.19 19.49
C ASP A 65 -10.56 -0.73 19.91
N GLY A 66 -11.29 0.06 19.11
CA GLY A 66 -11.55 1.48 19.37
C GLY A 66 -10.31 2.39 19.30
N THR A 67 -9.27 1.96 18.58
CA THR A 67 -8.01 2.69 18.43
C THR A 67 -7.83 3.35 17.06
N LEU A 68 -8.81 3.18 16.16
CA LEU A 68 -8.81 3.76 14.83
C LEU A 68 -9.02 5.29 14.87
N ASP A 69 -8.21 6.02 14.11
CA ASP A 69 -8.46 7.43 13.80
C ASP A 69 -9.58 7.52 12.74
N GLU A 70 -10.83 7.57 13.20
CA GLU A 70 -12.03 7.57 12.36
C GLU A 70 -12.07 8.77 11.39
N ASP A 71 -11.58 9.94 11.81
CA ASP A 71 -11.53 11.14 10.98
C ASP A 71 -10.55 11.00 9.82
N ALA A 72 -9.41 10.32 10.04
CA ALA A 72 -8.47 9.99 8.98
C ALA A 72 -9.01 8.87 8.07
N ALA A 73 -9.63 7.85 8.66
CA ALA A 73 -10.27 6.75 7.93
C ALA A 73 -11.36 7.24 6.97
N ALA A 74 -12.22 8.16 7.39
CA ALA A 74 -13.31 8.72 6.61
C ALA A 74 -12.84 9.51 5.37
N LYS A 75 -11.56 9.91 5.30
CA LYS A 75 -10.97 10.61 4.16
C LYS A 75 -10.44 9.68 3.08
N LEU A 76 -10.41 8.37 3.33
CA LEU A 76 -10.00 7.40 2.32
C LEU A 76 -11.04 7.35 1.19
N PRO A 77 -10.60 7.15 -0.07
CA PRO A 77 -11.53 6.95 -1.16
C PRO A 77 -12.35 5.67 -0.94
N THR A 78 -13.56 5.67 -1.51
CA THR A 78 -14.41 4.47 -1.57
C THR A 78 -13.70 3.38 -2.35
N VAL A 79 -13.83 2.14 -1.88
CA VAL A 79 -13.43 0.96 -2.63
C VAL A 79 -14.69 0.40 -3.28
N GLU A 80 -14.65 0.26 -4.61
CA GLU A 80 -15.71 -0.40 -5.36
C GLU A 80 -15.36 -1.88 -5.57
N GLY A 81 -16.34 -2.75 -5.35
CA GLY A 81 -16.15 -4.19 -5.48
C GLY A 81 -15.23 -4.81 -4.43
N GLU A 82 -14.87 -6.06 -4.66
CA GLU A 82 -13.91 -6.80 -3.84
C GLU A 82 -12.50 -6.64 -4.43
N PRO A 83 -11.54 -6.06 -3.69
CA PRO A 83 -10.16 -5.95 -4.16
C PRO A 83 -9.59 -7.30 -4.54
N GLN A 84 -9.15 -7.42 -5.80
CA GLN A 84 -8.44 -8.60 -6.28
C GLN A 84 -6.95 -8.36 -6.23
N PHE A 85 -6.21 -9.32 -5.71
CA PHE A 85 -4.76 -9.30 -5.66
C PHE A 85 -4.20 -10.32 -6.66
N PRO A 86 -3.09 -9.99 -7.32
CA PRO A 86 -2.42 -10.93 -8.20
C PRO A 86 -1.86 -12.11 -7.40
N THR A 87 -1.88 -13.28 -8.01
CA THR A 87 -1.07 -14.41 -7.54
C THR A 87 0.41 -14.17 -7.84
N ASP A 88 1.30 -14.83 -7.10
CA ASP A 88 2.75 -14.75 -7.36
C ASP A 88 3.09 -15.18 -8.80
N ALA A 89 2.39 -16.18 -9.34
CA ALA A 89 2.57 -16.62 -10.72
C ALA A 89 2.16 -15.54 -11.75
N GLN A 90 1.10 -14.77 -11.47
CA GLN A 90 0.71 -13.63 -12.30
C GLN A 90 1.74 -12.51 -12.21
N LEU A 91 2.25 -12.19 -11.01
CA LEU A 91 3.29 -11.19 -10.82
C LEU A 91 4.59 -11.55 -11.55
N GLU A 92 5.03 -12.80 -11.44
CA GLU A 92 6.21 -13.32 -12.13
C GLU A 92 6.09 -13.15 -13.65
N LYS A 93 4.96 -13.62 -14.21
CA LYS A 93 4.69 -13.51 -15.65
C LYS A 93 4.63 -12.06 -16.10
N ALA A 94 3.98 -11.19 -15.33
CA ALA A 94 3.89 -9.77 -15.61
C ALA A 94 5.28 -9.10 -15.62
N ARG A 95 6.11 -9.38 -14.61
CA ARG A 95 7.49 -8.88 -14.53
C ARG A 95 8.30 -9.24 -15.76
N VAL A 96 8.34 -10.53 -16.12
CA VAL A 96 9.07 -11.01 -17.30
C VAL A 96 8.56 -10.36 -18.60
N THR A 97 7.26 -10.12 -18.69
CA THR A 97 6.65 -9.46 -19.85
C THR A 97 7.09 -8.01 -19.97
N VAL A 98 7.04 -7.26 -18.87
CA VAL A 98 7.46 -5.85 -18.83
C VAL A 98 8.95 -5.74 -19.10
N ASP A 99 9.79 -6.53 -18.42
CA ASP A 99 11.25 -6.50 -18.57
C ASP A 99 11.70 -6.69 -20.02
N ARG A 100 11.03 -7.60 -20.75
CA ARG A 100 11.38 -7.91 -22.15
C ARG A 100 10.74 -6.95 -23.16
N GLY A 101 9.57 -6.42 -22.86
CA GLY A 101 8.72 -5.74 -23.83
C GLY A 101 8.69 -4.22 -23.73
N TRP A 102 8.98 -3.65 -22.54
CA TRP A 102 8.68 -2.26 -22.25
C TRP A 102 9.40 -1.29 -23.18
N ALA A 103 10.71 -1.43 -23.32
CA ALA A 103 11.52 -0.54 -24.17
C ALA A 103 11.00 -0.50 -25.62
N LYS A 104 10.52 -1.63 -26.17
CA LYS A 104 9.92 -1.67 -27.51
C LYS A 104 8.53 -1.03 -27.57
N ALA A 105 7.75 -1.15 -26.50
CA ALA A 105 6.37 -0.65 -26.46
C ALA A 105 6.30 0.87 -26.25
N VAL A 106 7.25 1.46 -25.50
CA VAL A 106 7.21 2.89 -25.14
C VAL A 106 8.42 3.70 -25.62
N GLY A 107 9.49 3.04 -26.05
CA GLY A 107 10.67 3.70 -26.60
C GLY A 107 10.40 4.13 -28.03
N GLY A 108 9.87 5.34 -28.19
CA GLY A 108 9.97 6.09 -29.46
C GLY A 108 11.42 6.42 -29.79
#